data_AF-A0A9Q9M1B1-F1
#
_entry.id   AF-A0A9Q9M1B1-F1
#
_cell.length_a   1.000
_cell.length_b   1.000
_cell.length_c   1.000
_cell.angle_alpha   90.00
_cell.angle_beta   90.00
_cell.angle_gamma   90.00
#
_symmetry.space_group_name_H-M   'P 1'
#
loop_
_entity.id
_entity.type
_entity.pdbx_description
1 polymer ?
#
loop_
_entity_poly.entity_id
_entity_poly.type
_entity_poly.pdbx_seq_one_letter_code
_entity_poly.pdbx_strand_id
1 'polypeptide(L)'
;MTLKRVFLRPRLLPVVGAALLVLANCGAPQSGSVGRAEVDIQRLDFAVQEVRSLRSKGKRVWCVPFARNASGIEIYGNAKTWWSQAKGQFSRGKEPQPGAVMAFQATRSNPLGHVAVVSKVENPRRIEVNHANWHRNKVSLGMAVIDVSAANDWSAVRLESNPGAFGRVYPIVGFISPPQPGAG
;
A
#
# COMPACT_ATOMS: atom_id res chain seq x y z
N MET A 1 -63.75 30.72 44.29
CA MET A 1 -63.33 31.66 45.35
C MET A 1 -61.81 31.82 45.26
N THR A 2 -61.36 33.04 45.02
CA THR A 2 -59.98 33.41 44.67
C THR A 2 -59.21 33.90 45.91
N LEU A 3 -57.87 33.84 45.82
CA LEU A 3 -56.82 34.33 46.75
C LEU A 3 -56.57 33.45 47.99
N LYS A 4 -55.31 33.15 48.35
CA LYS A 4 -54.25 34.11 48.66
C LYS A 4 -52.85 33.58 48.33
N ARG A 5 -52.02 34.44 47.73
CA ARG A 5 -50.55 34.32 47.78
C ARG A 5 -50.09 34.78 49.17
N VAL A 6 -49.19 34.04 49.81
CA VAL A 6 -48.31 34.54 50.86
C VAL A 6 -46.89 34.07 50.56
N PHE A 7 -46.02 35.06 50.41
CA PHE A 7 -44.57 34.97 50.31
C PHE A 7 -43.93 34.67 51.67
N LEU A 8 -42.75 34.03 51.67
CA LEU A 8 -41.54 34.25 52.48
C LEU A 8 -40.72 32.95 52.47
N ARG A 9 -39.39 32.88 52.39
CA ARG A 9 -38.25 33.75 52.06
C ARG A 9 -37.06 32.77 51.87
N PRO A 10 -36.01 33.13 51.11
CA PRO A 10 -35.01 32.17 50.62
C PRO A 10 -33.98 31.81 51.70
N ARG A 11 -33.51 30.56 51.70
CA ARG A 11 -32.23 30.19 52.29
C ARG A 11 -31.27 29.82 51.16
N LEU A 12 -30.21 30.62 51.04
CA LEU A 12 -29.09 30.43 50.12
C LEU A 12 -28.18 29.29 50.61
N LEU A 13 -27.74 28.49 49.62
CA LEU A 13 -26.46 27.77 49.46
C LEU A 13 -26.10 26.61 50.42
N PRO A 14 -25.31 25.60 49.97
CA PRO A 14 -24.28 25.71 48.94
C PRO A 14 -24.33 24.73 47.76
N VAL A 15 -23.73 25.26 46.70
CA VAL A 15 -23.22 24.59 45.51
C VAL A 15 -22.43 23.34 45.89
N VAL A 16 -22.94 22.16 45.55
CA VAL A 16 -22.09 20.98 45.33
C VAL A 16 -22.08 20.75 43.83
N GLY A 17 -21.07 21.37 43.20
CA GLY A 17 -20.76 21.15 41.80
C GLY A 17 -20.27 19.73 41.60
N ALA A 18 -21.15 18.84 41.16
CA ALA A 18 -20.75 17.62 40.49
C ALA A 18 -20.39 17.99 39.05
N ALA A 19 -19.19 18.55 38.87
CA ALA A 19 -18.59 18.68 37.55
C ALA A 19 -18.24 17.28 37.04
N LEU A 20 -19.15 16.69 36.27
CA LEU A 20 -18.84 15.56 35.40
C LEU A 20 -17.82 16.04 34.36
N LEU A 21 -16.53 15.83 34.66
CA LEU A 21 -15.46 15.91 33.68
C LEU A 21 -15.66 14.78 32.67
N VAL A 22 -16.43 15.07 31.62
CA VAL A 22 -16.37 14.29 30.38
C VAL A 22 -15.01 14.61 29.78
N LEU A 23 -14.01 13.76 30.05
CA LEU A 23 -12.77 13.77 29.29
C LEU A 23 -13.12 13.32 27.88
N ALA A 24 -13.44 14.29 27.02
CA ALA A 24 -13.42 14.10 25.58
C ALA A 24 -11.98 13.77 25.20
N ASN A 25 -11.65 12.48 25.16
CA ASN A 25 -10.43 11.99 24.56
C ASN A 25 -10.57 12.19 23.04
N CYS A 26 -10.30 13.43 22.58
CA CYS A 26 -10.06 13.71 21.17
C CYS A 26 -8.73 13.08 20.78
N GLY A 27 -8.69 11.76 20.70
CA GLY A 27 -7.70 11.08 19.89
C GLY A 27 -7.93 11.52 18.45
N ALA A 28 -7.02 12.32 17.91
CA ALA A 28 -7.07 12.70 16.50
C ALA A 28 -7.16 11.42 15.64
N PRO A 29 -8.09 11.34 14.68
CA PRO A 29 -8.17 10.17 13.82
C PRO A 29 -6.86 10.07 13.04
N GLN A 30 -6.31 8.86 12.95
CA GLN A 30 -5.20 8.51 12.06
C GLN A 30 -5.68 8.54 10.59
N SER A 31 -6.24 9.67 10.13
CA SER A 31 -6.83 9.82 8.79
C SER A 31 -5.83 9.51 7.67
N GLY A 32 -4.53 9.68 7.92
CA GLY A 32 -3.48 9.43 6.92
C GLY A 32 -3.27 7.96 6.56
N SER A 33 -3.30 7.03 7.52
CA SER A 33 -3.04 5.60 7.26
C SER A 33 -4.25 4.90 6.64
N VAL A 34 -5.45 5.18 7.17
CA VAL A 34 -6.71 4.66 6.64
C VAL A 34 -6.97 5.19 5.22
N GLY A 35 -6.72 6.49 4.99
CA GLY A 35 -6.87 7.08 3.66
C GLY A 35 -5.89 6.50 2.63
N ARG A 36 -4.66 6.23 3.03
CA ARG A 36 -3.67 5.60 2.13
C ARG A 36 -4.05 4.18 1.75
N ALA A 37 -4.47 3.36 2.72
CA ALA A 37 -4.87 1.98 2.48
C ALA A 37 -6.08 1.90 1.53
N GLU A 38 -7.09 2.76 1.72
CA GLU A 38 -8.25 2.85 0.83
C GLU A 38 -7.83 3.21 -0.60
N VAL A 39 -6.98 4.22 -0.76
CA VAL A 39 -6.47 4.62 -2.09
C VAL A 39 -5.71 3.48 -2.76
N ASP A 40 -4.89 2.73 -2.03
CA ASP A 40 -4.14 1.60 -2.59
C ASP A 40 -5.07 0.44 -3.00
N ILE A 41 -6.16 0.18 -2.26
CA ILE A 41 -7.21 -0.78 -2.62
C ILE A 41 -7.90 -0.34 -3.93
N GLN A 42 -8.33 0.92 -4.02
CA GLN A 42 -8.99 1.46 -5.22
C GLN A 42 -8.10 1.37 -6.46
N ARG A 43 -6.80 1.67 -6.32
CA ARG A 43 -5.81 1.52 -7.39
C ARG A 43 -5.65 0.07 -7.84
N LEU A 44 -5.60 -0.86 -6.89
CA LEU A 44 -5.53 -2.28 -7.19
C LEU A 44 -6.78 -2.76 -7.95
N ASP A 45 -7.97 -2.37 -7.50
CA ASP A 45 -9.23 -2.70 -8.15
C ASP A 45 -9.28 -2.19 -9.59
N PHE A 46 -8.87 -0.93 -9.80
CA PHE A 46 -8.73 -0.36 -11.14
C PHE A 46 -7.75 -1.17 -12.01
N ALA A 47 -6.57 -1.51 -11.48
CA ALA A 47 -5.58 -2.30 -12.19
C ALA A 47 -6.13 -3.69 -12.61
N VAL A 48 -6.87 -4.36 -11.72
CA VAL A 48 -7.49 -5.66 -12.00
C VAL A 48 -8.62 -5.54 -13.04
N GLN A 49 -9.45 -4.50 -12.96
CA GLN A 49 -10.49 -4.24 -13.96
C GLN A 49 -9.89 -3.98 -15.34
N GLU A 50 -8.83 -3.17 -15.43
CA GLU A 50 -8.15 -2.90 -16.70
C GLU A 50 -7.54 -4.16 -17.30
N VAL A 51 -6.94 -5.03 -16.47
CA VAL A 51 -6.48 -6.36 -16.90
C VAL A 51 -7.62 -7.19 -17.49
N ARG A 52 -8.80 -7.21 -16.84
CA ARG A 52 -9.98 -7.94 -17.34
C ARG A 52 -10.43 -7.39 -18.70
N SER A 53 -10.47 -6.07 -18.85
CA SER A 53 -10.77 -5.35 -20.11
C SER A 53 -9.76 -5.67 -21.23
N LEU A 54 -8.46 -5.66 -20.94
CA LEU A 54 -7.44 -6.00 -21.91
C LEU A 54 -7.57 -7.45 -22.37
N ARG A 55 -7.79 -8.38 -21.43
CA ARG A 55 -7.95 -9.80 -21.72
C ARG A 55 -9.21 -10.09 -22.55
N SER A 56 -10.33 -9.44 -22.28
CA SER A 56 -11.56 -9.61 -23.09
C SER A 56 -11.38 -9.13 -24.53
N LYS A 57 -10.46 -8.18 -24.76
CA LYS A 57 -10.07 -7.67 -26.09
C LYS A 57 -8.93 -8.46 -26.74
N GLY A 58 -8.50 -9.58 -26.15
CA GLY A 58 -7.36 -10.38 -26.63
C GLY A 58 -6.00 -9.67 -26.51
N LYS A 59 -5.92 -8.57 -25.75
CA LYS A 59 -4.68 -7.80 -25.55
C LYS A 59 -3.81 -8.42 -24.47
N ARG A 60 -2.50 -8.18 -24.60
CA ARG A 60 -1.50 -8.65 -23.63
C ARG A 60 -1.54 -7.82 -22.35
N VAL A 61 -1.21 -8.49 -21.25
CA VAL A 61 -1.03 -7.87 -19.94
C VAL A 61 0.45 -7.91 -19.60
N TRP A 62 0.95 -6.85 -18.97
CA TRP A 62 2.36 -6.68 -18.64
C TRP A 62 2.53 -6.17 -17.20
N CYS A 63 3.68 -6.43 -16.59
CA CYS A 63 3.96 -6.00 -15.22
C CYS A 63 3.96 -4.48 -15.06
N VAL A 64 4.54 -3.75 -16.01
CA VAL A 64 4.72 -2.30 -15.96
C VAL A 64 3.38 -1.54 -15.94
N PRO A 65 2.45 -1.72 -16.90
CA PRO A 65 1.14 -1.08 -16.83
C PRO A 65 0.33 -1.47 -15.59
N PHE A 66 0.39 -2.75 -15.19
CA PHE A 66 -0.28 -3.21 -13.97
C PHE A 66 0.25 -2.49 -12.74
N ALA A 67 1.57 -2.46 -12.56
CA ALA A 67 2.21 -1.84 -11.40
C ALA A 67 1.96 -0.34 -11.35
N ARG A 68 1.96 0.36 -12.49
CA ARG A 68 1.61 1.78 -12.57
C ARG A 68 0.19 2.03 -12.09
N ASN A 69 -0.80 1.31 -12.62
CA ASN A 69 -2.18 1.43 -12.18
C ASN A 69 -2.37 1.10 -10.69
N ALA A 70 -1.69 0.06 -10.20
CA ALA A 70 -1.83 -0.43 -8.84
C ALA A 70 -1.03 0.38 -7.78
N SER A 71 -0.05 1.19 -8.18
CA SER A 71 0.78 1.98 -7.25
C SER A 71 0.65 3.49 -7.43
N GLY A 72 0.14 3.97 -8.56
CA GLY A 72 0.16 5.38 -8.94
C GLY A 72 1.57 5.90 -9.31
N ILE A 73 2.56 5.02 -9.49
CA ILE A 73 3.88 5.40 -9.98
C ILE A 73 3.83 5.51 -11.51
N GLU A 74 3.81 6.76 -11.99
CA GLU A 74 3.69 7.12 -13.41
C GLU A 74 5.01 6.97 -14.19
N ILE A 75 5.64 5.80 -14.09
CA ILE A 75 6.86 5.45 -14.84
C ILE A 75 6.52 4.53 -16.01
N TYR A 76 7.23 4.72 -17.13
CA TYR A 76 6.99 4.06 -18.41
C TYR A 76 8.23 3.34 -18.93
N GLY A 77 8.03 2.47 -19.93
CA GLY A 77 9.10 1.66 -20.53
C GLY A 77 9.40 0.37 -19.76
N ASN A 78 10.55 -0.23 -20.05
CA ASN A 78 10.95 -1.53 -19.51
C ASN A 78 11.14 -1.50 -17.99
N ALA A 79 10.77 -2.58 -17.29
CA ALA A 79 10.87 -2.67 -15.83
C ALA A 79 12.28 -2.40 -15.29
N LYS A 80 13.34 -2.83 -16.00
CA LYS A 80 14.74 -2.60 -15.59
C LYS A 80 15.14 -1.13 -15.47
N THR A 81 14.44 -0.22 -16.16
CA THR A 81 14.79 1.20 -16.14
C THR A 81 14.07 1.96 -15.03
N TRP A 82 13.04 1.36 -14.40
CA TRP A 82 12.18 2.03 -13.42
C TRP A 82 12.96 2.56 -12.23
N TRP A 83 13.91 1.78 -11.70
CA TRP A 83 14.72 2.22 -10.57
C TRP A 83 15.52 3.49 -10.85
N SER A 84 16.03 3.63 -12.07
CA SER A 84 16.78 4.82 -12.49
C SER A 84 15.84 6.01 -12.71
N GLN A 85 14.74 5.78 -13.43
CA GLN A 85 13.73 6.81 -13.72
C GLN A 85 13.08 7.39 -12.47
N ALA A 86 12.88 6.57 -11.44
CA ALA A 86 12.33 7.01 -10.17
C ALA A 86 13.22 8.02 -9.43
N LYS A 87 14.52 8.11 -9.74
CA LYS A 87 15.44 9.04 -9.08
C LYS A 87 14.97 10.48 -9.27
N GLY A 88 14.72 11.18 -8.16
CA GLY A 88 14.29 12.58 -8.17
C GLY A 88 12.81 12.81 -8.43
N GLN A 89 12.04 11.76 -8.73
CA GLN A 89 10.59 11.83 -8.96
C GLN A 89 9.81 11.06 -7.89
N PHE A 90 10.34 9.93 -7.44
CA PHE A 90 9.76 9.08 -6.41
C PHE A 90 10.82 8.71 -5.38
N SER A 91 10.40 8.56 -4.13
CA SER A 91 11.29 8.08 -3.07
C SER A 91 11.69 6.63 -3.35
N ARG A 92 12.96 6.32 -3.15
CA ARG A 92 13.55 4.99 -3.37
C ARG A 92 14.27 4.53 -2.11
N GLY A 93 14.15 3.24 -1.79
CA GLY A 93 14.77 2.68 -0.59
C GLY A 93 14.96 1.17 -0.66
N LYS A 94 15.43 0.60 0.44
CA LYS A 94 15.61 -0.85 0.62
C LYS A 94 14.51 -1.50 1.45
N GLU A 95 13.73 -0.70 2.16
CA GLU A 95 12.66 -1.20 3.02
C GLU A 95 11.34 -1.29 2.24
N PRO A 96 10.64 -2.44 2.30
CA PRO A 96 9.33 -2.58 1.69
C PRO A 96 8.28 -1.83 2.50
N GLN A 97 7.27 -1.32 1.81
CA GLN A 97 6.06 -0.77 2.40
C GLN A 97 4.86 -1.07 1.50
N PRO A 98 3.64 -1.20 2.04
CA PRO A 98 2.44 -1.34 1.21
C PRO A 98 2.35 -0.25 0.13
N GLY A 99 1.97 -0.67 -1.08
CA GLY A 99 1.87 0.18 -2.26
C GLY A 99 3.20 0.46 -2.97
N ALA A 100 4.36 0.15 -2.37
CA ALA A 100 5.64 0.33 -3.04
C ALA A 100 5.87 -0.69 -4.16
N VAL A 101 6.60 -0.27 -5.19
CA VAL A 101 7.01 -1.15 -6.29
C VAL A 101 8.38 -1.74 -6.02
N MET A 102 8.43 -3.06 -5.83
CA MET A 102 9.65 -3.85 -5.85
C MET A 102 10.21 -3.90 -7.28
N ALA A 103 11.44 -3.44 -7.47
CA ALA A 103 12.10 -3.40 -8.77
C ALA A 103 13.15 -4.52 -8.89
N PHE A 104 12.86 -5.53 -9.71
CA PHE A 104 13.78 -6.63 -9.98
C PHE A 104 14.93 -6.16 -10.89
N GLN A 105 16.15 -6.58 -10.58
CA GLN A 105 17.30 -6.35 -11.44
C GLN A 105 17.19 -7.20 -12.71
N ALA A 106 17.61 -6.66 -13.84
CA ALA A 106 17.70 -7.42 -15.08
C ALA A 106 18.74 -8.55 -14.96
N THR A 107 18.40 -9.73 -15.45
CA THR A 107 19.29 -10.90 -15.50
C THR A 107 19.27 -11.52 -16.89
N ARG A 108 20.16 -12.48 -17.18
CA ARG A 108 20.18 -13.15 -18.49
C ARG A 108 18.84 -13.78 -18.87
N SER A 109 18.12 -14.37 -17.92
CA SER A 109 16.80 -14.98 -18.18
C SER A 109 15.62 -14.03 -17.91
N ASN A 110 15.89 -12.80 -17.47
CA ASN A 110 14.89 -11.74 -17.36
C ASN A 110 15.51 -10.38 -17.77
N PRO A 111 15.81 -10.20 -19.06
CA PRO A 111 16.62 -9.07 -19.54
C PRO A 111 15.88 -7.73 -19.53
N LEU A 112 14.55 -7.74 -19.40
CA LEU A 112 13.72 -6.55 -19.29
C LEU A 112 13.48 -6.12 -17.83
N GLY A 113 13.93 -6.92 -16.86
CA GLY A 113 13.58 -6.75 -15.45
C GLY A 113 12.13 -7.14 -15.16
N HIS A 114 11.69 -6.92 -13.93
CA HIS A 114 10.30 -7.12 -13.52
C HIS A 114 9.94 -6.13 -12.42
N VAL A 115 8.65 -5.84 -12.25
CA VAL A 115 8.13 -5.01 -11.17
C VAL A 115 6.93 -5.68 -10.52
N ALA A 116 6.84 -5.56 -9.19
CA ALA A 116 5.74 -6.09 -8.40
C ALA A 116 5.36 -5.08 -7.31
N VAL A 117 4.06 -4.90 -7.05
CA VAL A 117 3.57 -3.97 -6.02
C VAL A 117 3.44 -4.71 -4.71
N VAL A 118 4.01 -4.19 -3.64
CA VAL A 118 3.88 -4.75 -2.29
C VAL A 118 2.45 -4.58 -1.80
N SER A 119 1.74 -5.67 -1.57
CA SER A 119 0.38 -5.65 -1.01
C SER A 119 0.39 -5.62 0.50
N LYS A 120 1.37 -6.27 1.12
CA LYS A 120 1.44 -6.43 2.58
C LYS A 120 2.88 -6.69 3.01
N VAL A 121 3.29 -6.11 4.14
CA VAL A 121 4.52 -6.45 4.83
C VAL A 121 4.17 -7.33 6.01
N GLU A 122 4.60 -8.58 6.02
CA GLU A 122 4.24 -9.53 7.08
C GLU A 122 5.23 -9.48 8.23
N ASN A 123 6.52 -9.45 7.91
CA ASN A 123 7.62 -9.37 8.86
C ASN A 123 8.89 -8.86 8.15
N PRO A 124 10.01 -8.65 8.85
CA PRO A 124 11.23 -8.08 8.27
C PRO A 124 11.80 -8.82 7.05
N ARG A 125 11.44 -10.09 6.85
CA ARG A 125 11.93 -10.93 5.74
C ARG A 125 10.83 -11.49 4.85
N ARG A 126 9.56 -11.12 5.06
CA ARG A 126 8.45 -11.67 4.28
C ARG A 126 7.42 -10.60 3.97
N ILE A 127 7.07 -10.52 2.70
CA ILE A 127 6.02 -9.65 2.17
C ILE A 127 5.13 -10.44 1.22
N GLU A 128 4.01 -9.84 0.84
CA GLU A 128 3.19 -10.28 -0.29
C GLU A 128 3.24 -9.22 -1.39
N VAL A 129 3.14 -9.67 -2.65
CA VAL A 129 3.13 -8.79 -3.82
C VAL A 129 2.03 -9.13 -4.82
N ASN A 130 1.55 -8.09 -5.50
CA ASN A 130 0.67 -8.15 -6.66
C ASN A 130 1.49 -7.86 -7.91
N HIS A 131 1.37 -8.68 -8.95
CA HIS A 131 2.10 -8.49 -10.20
C HIS A 131 1.41 -9.16 -11.38
N ALA A 132 1.84 -8.79 -12.58
CA ALA A 132 1.33 -9.36 -13.81
C ALA A 132 2.44 -9.85 -14.73
N ASN A 133 2.13 -10.81 -15.58
CA ASN A 133 3.02 -11.33 -16.61
C ASN A 133 4.36 -11.92 -16.09
N TRP A 134 4.37 -12.41 -14.85
CA TRP A 134 5.41 -13.35 -14.43
C TRP A 134 5.24 -14.69 -15.15
N HIS A 135 4.01 -15.20 -15.09
CA HIS A 135 3.49 -16.12 -16.09
C HIS A 135 2.77 -15.34 -17.17
N ARG A 136 3.01 -15.71 -18.43
CA ARG A 136 2.52 -14.97 -19.60
C ARG A 136 1.02 -14.66 -19.50
N ASN A 137 0.66 -13.38 -19.60
CA ASN A 137 -0.73 -12.89 -19.57
C ASN A 137 -1.52 -13.26 -18.30
N LYS A 138 -0.88 -13.57 -17.17
CA LYS A 138 -1.53 -13.85 -15.88
C LYS A 138 -1.30 -12.70 -14.89
N VAL A 139 -2.29 -12.45 -14.04
CA VAL A 139 -2.16 -11.63 -12.84
C VAL A 139 -2.11 -12.56 -11.64
N SER A 140 -1.20 -12.27 -10.73
CA SER A 140 -1.03 -12.99 -9.48
C SER A 140 -1.11 -11.98 -8.34
N LEU A 141 -1.96 -12.26 -7.37
CA LEU A 141 -2.24 -11.38 -6.23
C LEU A 141 -1.85 -12.08 -4.94
N GLY A 142 -1.30 -11.33 -3.99
CA GLY A 142 -0.90 -11.86 -2.68
C GLY A 142 0.21 -12.89 -2.73
N MET A 143 1.11 -12.82 -3.73
CA MET A 143 2.19 -13.80 -3.87
C MET A 143 3.27 -13.55 -2.85
N ALA A 144 3.68 -14.57 -2.10
CA ALA A 144 4.70 -14.41 -1.07
C ALA A 144 6.08 -14.11 -1.68
N VAL A 145 6.83 -13.21 -1.02
CA VAL A 145 8.24 -12.96 -1.29
C VAL A 145 9.02 -13.04 0.01
N ILE A 146 10.12 -13.78 -0.01
CA ILE A 146 11.01 -13.96 1.13
C ILE A 146 12.37 -13.35 0.83
N ASP A 147 12.89 -12.53 1.74
CA ASP A 147 14.27 -12.05 1.72
C ASP A 147 15.22 -13.16 2.16
N VAL A 148 16.09 -13.58 1.24
CA VAL A 148 17.14 -14.58 1.45
C VAL A 148 18.53 -13.96 1.39
N SER A 149 18.64 -12.63 1.40
CA SER A 149 19.91 -11.93 1.51
C SER A 149 20.59 -12.21 2.85
N ALA A 150 21.92 -12.33 2.82
CA ALA A 150 22.72 -12.51 4.03
C ALA A 150 22.60 -11.28 4.95
N ALA A 151 22.52 -10.08 4.37
CA ALA A 151 22.51 -8.80 5.09
C ALA A 151 21.13 -8.35 5.57
N ASN A 152 20.04 -9.07 5.26
CA ASN A 152 18.67 -8.64 5.55
C ASN A 152 18.30 -7.30 4.87
N ASP A 153 18.80 -7.09 3.66
CA ASP A 153 18.70 -5.81 2.93
C ASP A 153 17.84 -5.93 1.66
N TRP A 154 17.08 -7.03 1.55
CA TRP A 154 16.25 -7.36 0.40
C TRP A 154 17.00 -7.51 -0.92
N SER A 155 18.34 -7.52 -0.95
CA SER A 155 19.11 -7.59 -2.21
C SER A 155 18.90 -8.90 -2.99
N ALA A 156 18.43 -9.96 -2.31
CA ALA A 156 18.20 -11.28 -2.88
C ALA A 156 16.90 -11.89 -2.34
N VAL A 157 15.93 -12.17 -3.21
CA VAL A 157 14.60 -12.66 -2.80
C VAL A 157 14.21 -13.95 -3.49
N ARG A 158 13.32 -14.73 -2.88
CA ARG A 158 12.55 -15.77 -3.55
C ARG A 158 11.10 -15.33 -3.68
N LEU A 159 10.56 -15.40 -4.89
CA LEU A 159 9.16 -15.10 -5.19
C LEU A 159 8.38 -16.41 -5.37
N GLU A 160 7.24 -16.53 -4.71
CA GLU A 160 6.24 -17.56 -4.96
C GLU A 160 5.69 -17.36 -6.38
N SER A 161 6.18 -18.17 -7.31
CA SER A 161 5.81 -18.04 -8.73
C SER A 161 4.60 -18.89 -9.09
N ASN A 162 4.35 -19.95 -8.33
CA ASN A 162 3.16 -20.77 -8.35
C ASN A 162 2.68 -20.95 -6.91
N PRO A 163 1.38 -21.16 -6.66
CA PRO A 163 0.88 -21.42 -5.30
C PRO A 163 1.67 -22.53 -4.61
N GLY A 164 2.25 -22.22 -3.45
CA GLY A 164 3.07 -23.12 -2.64
C GLY A 164 4.52 -23.33 -3.13
N ALA A 165 4.96 -22.70 -4.22
CA ALA A 165 6.28 -22.93 -4.80
C ALA A 165 7.07 -21.65 -5.09
N PHE A 166 8.15 -21.50 -4.33
CA PHE A 166 9.14 -20.44 -4.52
C PHE A 166 10.05 -20.72 -5.71
N GLY A 167 10.25 -19.69 -6.54
CA GLY A 167 11.23 -19.72 -7.61
C GLY A 167 12.67 -19.68 -7.09
N ARG A 168 13.60 -19.49 -8.04
CA ARG A 168 15.02 -19.28 -7.72
C ARG A 168 15.24 -17.98 -6.93
N VAL A 169 16.49 -17.71 -6.58
CA VAL A 169 16.89 -16.41 -6.03
C VAL A 169 16.89 -15.36 -7.14
N TYR A 170 16.23 -14.23 -6.90
CA TYR A 170 16.17 -13.09 -7.79
C TYR A 170 16.82 -11.87 -7.13
N PRO A 171 17.75 -11.19 -7.82
CA PRO A 171 18.25 -9.91 -7.34
C PRO A 171 17.20 -8.83 -7.56
N ILE A 172 17.01 -7.97 -6.56
CA ILE A 172 16.21 -6.74 -6.69
C ILE A 172 17.06 -5.52 -6.36
N VAL A 173 16.71 -4.39 -6.96
CA VAL A 173 17.45 -3.14 -6.77
C VAL A 173 16.94 -2.38 -5.54
N GLY A 174 15.65 -2.52 -5.23
CA GLY A 174 15.00 -1.92 -4.06
C GLY A 174 13.51 -1.69 -4.30
N PHE A 175 12.95 -0.76 -3.53
CA PHE A 175 11.54 -0.40 -3.52
C PHE A 175 11.35 1.07 -3.88
N ILE A 176 10.38 1.33 -4.78
CA ILE A 176 9.98 2.68 -5.19
C ILE A 176 8.67 2.99 -4.47
N SER A 177 8.64 4.06 -3.69
CA SER A 177 7.46 4.48 -2.92
C SER A 177 6.39 5.08 -3.81
N PRO A 178 5.10 4.79 -3.57
CA PRO A 178 4.02 5.44 -4.30
C PRO A 178 3.90 6.91 -3.84
N PRO A 179 3.28 7.78 -4.66
CA PRO A 179 3.07 9.17 -4.30
C PRO A 179 2.26 9.30 -3.01
N GLN A 180 2.44 10.41 -2.29
CA GLN A 180 1.61 10.69 -1.11
C GLN A 180 0.18 11.04 -1.55
N PRO A 181 -0.85 10.52 -0.86
CA PRO A 181 -2.23 10.95 -1.10
C PRO A 181 -2.33 12.48 -0.93
N GLY A 182 -2.82 13.19 -1.96
CA GLY A 182 -2.99 14.66 -1.94
C GLY A 182 -1.82 15.47 -2.49
N ALA A 183 -0.73 14.84 -2.93
CA ALA A 183 0.27 15.50 -3.76
C ALA A 183 -0.18 15.42 -5.23
N GLY A 184 -0.96 16.40 -5.68
CA GLY A 184 -1.46 16.53 -7.04
C GLY A 184 -1.70 17.98 -7.40
#